data_AF-A0A6G9W2R5-F1
#
_entry.id   AF-A0A6G9W2R5-F1
#
_cell.length_a   1.000
_cell.length_b   1.000
_cell.length_c   1.000
_cell.angle_alpha   90.00
_cell.angle_beta   90.00
_cell.angle_gamma   90.00
#
_symmetry.space_group_name_H-M   'P 1'
#
loop_
_entity.id
_entity.type
_entity.pdbx_description
1 polymer ?
#
loop_
_entity_poly.entity_id
_entity_poly.type
_entity_poly.pdbx_seq_one_letter_code
_entity_poly.pdbx_strand_id
1 'polypeptide(L)'
;DASGPVKAVMDDMFEYFQSMTLPAMVRISLACCLNMCGAVHCSDIGIVGIHRKPPIVEHDRLDNICEIPLAVSACPTGAIKPSKVEIDGKKVNSVAVNASRCMYCGTCYT
;
A
#
# COMPACT_ATOMS: atom_id res chain seq x y z
N ASP A 1 -9.05 6.32 -2.65
CA ASP A 1 -10.08 6.49 -3.69
C ASP A 1 -9.44 6.29 -5.05
N ALA A 2 -10.12 5.58 -5.96
CA ALA A 2 -9.69 5.44 -7.35
C ALA A 2 -10.55 6.30 -8.29
N SER A 3 -11.85 6.44 -8.00
CA SER A 3 -12.81 7.07 -8.89
C SER A 3 -12.62 8.58 -9.01
N GLY A 4 -12.40 9.29 -7.89
CA GLY A 4 -12.18 10.73 -7.87
C GLY A 4 -10.98 11.18 -8.70
N PRO A 5 -9.77 10.62 -8.47
CA PRO A 5 -8.60 10.94 -9.28
C PRO A 5 -8.77 10.62 -10.77
N VAL A 6 -9.41 9.49 -11.11
CA VAL A 6 -9.70 9.14 -12.52
C VAL A 6 -10.62 10.16 -13.16
N LYS A 7 -11.68 10.61 -12.46
CA LYS A 7 -12.58 11.66 -12.95
C LYS A 7 -11.82 12.95 -13.21
N ALA A 8 -11.01 13.41 -12.26
CA ALA A 8 -10.23 14.64 -12.41
C ALA A 8 -9.26 14.57 -13.60
N VAL A 9 -8.53 13.46 -13.77
CA VAL A 9 -7.61 13.28 -14.90
C VAL A 9 -8.36 13.22 -16.23
N MET A 10 -9.49 12.51 -16.29
CA MET A 10 -10.26 12.39 -17.53
C MET A 10 -10.97 13.67 -17.94
N ASP A 11 -11.30 14.55 -16.99
CA ASP A 11 -11.83 15.88 -17.30
C ASP A 11 -10.79 16.74 -18.01
N ASP A 12 -9.54 16.74 -17.54
CA ASP A 12 -8.45 17.48 -18.18
C ASP A 12 -8.00 16.85 -19.51
N MET A 13 -8.14 15.53 -19.66
CA MET A 13 -7.76 14.78 -20.87
C MET A 13 -8.87 14.64 -21.90
N PHE A 14 -10.04 15.23 -21.67
CA PHE A 14 -11.24 14.99 -22.48
C PHE A 14 -11.06 15.42 -23.95
N GLU A 15 -10.34 16.51 -24.22
CA GLU A 15 -10.05 16.98 -25.59
C GLU A 15 -9.16 16.00 -26.35
N TYR A 16 -8.17 15.39 -25.68
CA TYR A 16 -7.32 14.36 -26.27
C TYR A 16 -8.08 13.05 -26.50
N PHE A 17 -9.04 12.72 -25.63
CA PHE A 17 -9.86 11.53 -25.78
C PHE A 17 -10.76 11.56 -27.04
N GLN A 18 -11.20 12.76 -27.45
CA GLN A 18 -12.02 12.95 -28.65
C GLN A 18 -11.21 13.14 -29.94
N SER A 19 -9.88 13.17 -29.86
CA SER A 19 -9.01 13.47 -31.00
C SER A 19 -7.91 12.41 -31.16
N MET A 20 -7.13 12.53 -32.23
CA MET A 20 -5.99 11.65 -32.53
C MET A 20 -4.74 12.49 -32.84
N THR A 21 -4.47 13.49 -31.99
CA THR A 21 -3.36 14.45 -32.18
C THR A 21 -2.03 13.96 -31.61
N LEU A 22 -2.04 12.92 -30.78
CA LEU A 22 -0.86 12.37 -30.14
C LEU A 22 -0.06 11.46 -31.11
N PRO A 23 1.29 11.39 -30.97
CA PRO A 23 2.12 10.54 -31.83
C PRO A 23 1.80 9.03 -31.75
N ALA A 24 1.25 8.59 -30.62
CA ALA A 24 0.80 7.22 -30.37
C ALA A 24 -0.31 7.21 -29.31
N MET A 25 -0.98 6.07 -29.13
CA MET A 25 -1.94 5.90 -28.04
C MET A 25 -1.23 5.98 -26.68
N VAL A 26 -1.73 6.83 -25.78
CA VAL A 26 -1.22 6.96 -24.41
C VAL A 26 -2.17 6.25 -23.44
N ARG A 27 -1.62 5.32 -22.65
CA ARG A 27 -2.36 4.56 -21.64
C ARG A 27 -2.05 5.13 -20.25
N ILE A 28 -3.08 5.60 -19.58
CA ILE A 28 -3.00 6.11 -18.22
C ILE A 28 -3.69 5.11 -17.29
N SER A 29 -2.98 4.62 -16.28
CA SER A 29 -3.55 3.70 -15.28
C SER A 29 -3.34 4.23 -13.87
N LEU A 30 -4.27 3.89 -12.98
CA LEU A 30 -4.21 4.26 -11.57
C LEU A 30 -4.41 3.03 -10.67
N ALA A 31 -3.62 2.95 -9.60
CA ALA A 31 -3.79 1.99 -8.51
C ALA A 31 -3.80 2.73 -7.18
N CYS A 32 -4.70 2.34 -6.29
CA CYS A 32 -4.89 3.00 -5.00
C CYS A 32 -3.82 2.62 -3.96
N CYS A 33 -3.05 1.56 -4.19
CA CYS A 33 -1.94 1.14 -3.34
C CYS A 33 -0.85 0.42 -4.14
N LEU A 34 0.24 0.06 -3.46
CA LEU A 34 1.42 -0.60 -4.03
C LEU A 34 1.20 -2.06 -4.44
N ASN A 35 0.03 -2.65 -4.17
CA ASN A 35 -0.34 -3.92 -4.81
C ASN A 35 -0.56 -3.74 -6.33
N MET A 36 -0.67 -2.50 -6.80
CA MET A 36 -0.68 -2.14 -8.22
C MET A 36 -1.69 -2.93 -9.06
N CYS A 37 -2.88 -3.18 -8.51
CA CYS A 37 -3.94 -3.89 -9.21
C CYS A 37 -4.26 -3.20 -10.56
N GLY A 38 -4.24 -3.97 -11.65
CA GLY A 38 -4.44 -3.48 -13.01
C GLY A 38 -3.11 -3.30 -13.75
N ALA A 39 -2.92 -2.16 -14.41
CA ALA A 39 -1.87 -1.97 -15.41
C ALA A 39 -0.87 -0.85 -15.07
N VAL A 40 -0.82 -0.36 -13.83
CA VAL A 40 0.07 0.76 -13.44
C VAL A 40 1.55 0.46 -13.73
N HIS A 41 1.99 -0.78 -13.57
CA HIS A 41 3.37 -1.19 -13.78
C HIS A 41 3.79 -1.28 -15.26
N CYS A 42 2.83 -1.20 -16.20
CA CYS A 42 3.07 -1.37 -17.64
C CYS A 42 2.34 -0.32 -18.50
N SER A 43 1.92 0.79 -17.88
CA SER A 43 1.26 1.91 -18.57
C SER A 43 2.27 2.99 -18.97
N ASP A 44 1.94 3.77 -20.00
CA ASP A 44 2.75 4.92 -20.41
C ASP A 44 2.81 5.97 -19.29
N ILE A 45 1.69 6.14 -18.55
CA ILE A 45 1.62 6.94 -17.33
C ILE A 45 0.95 6.11 -16.23
N GLY A 46 1.66 5.90 -15.13
CA GLY A 46 1.16 5.18 -13.95
C GLY A 46 1.01 6.09 -12.74
N ILE A 47 -0.19 6.11 -12.15
CA ILE A 47 -0.46 6.82 -10.89
C ILE A 47 -0.63 5.78 -9.78
N VAL A 48 0.18 5.87 -8.73
CA VAL A 48 0.15 4.92 -7.61
C VAL A 48 0.01 5.64 -6.27
N GLY A 49 -0.96 5.19 -5.46
CA GLY A 49 -1.10 5.61 -4.08
C GLY A 49 0.00 5.01 -3.19
N ILE A 50 0.67 5.85 -2.41
CA ILE A 50 1.72 5.43 -1.46
C ILE A 50 1.43 5.94 -0.05
N HIS A 51 1.80 5.15 0.94
CA HIS A 51 1.85 5.60 2.33
C HIS A 51 3.22 6.22 2.64
N ARG A 52 3.27 7.04 3.69
CA ARG A 52 4.52 7.73 4.14
C ARG A 52 4.78 7.58 5.64
N LYS A 53 4.04 6.67 6.31
CA LYS A 53 4.13 6.43 7.74
C LYS A 53 4.15 4.92 8.01
N PRO A 54 4.91 4.45 9.00
CA PRO A 54 4.83 3.05 9.46
C PRO A 54 3.42 2.70 9.92
N PRO A 55 3.05 1.40 9.91
CA PRO A 55 1.78 0.94 10.47
C PRO A 55 1.72 1.19 11.97
N ILE A 56 0.52 1.48 12.46
CA ILE A 56 0.22 1.54 13.90
C ILE A 56 -0.05 0.11 14.36
N VAL A 57 0.56 -0.32 15.47
CA VAL A 57 0.41 -1.69 15.98
C VAL A 57 -0.60 -1.70 17.12
N GLU A 58 -1.73 -2.39 16.90
CA GLU A 58 -2.75 -2.67 17.93
C GLU A 58 -2.36 -3.95 18.70
N HIS A 59 -1.51 -3.79 19.72
CA HIS A 59 -0.91 -4.90 20.45
C HIS A 59 -1.91 -5.80 21.20
N ASP A 60 -3.08 -5.27 21.57
CA ASP A 60 -4.16 -5.96 22.30
C ASP A 60 -4.92 -6.99 21.44
N ARG A 61 -5.01 -6.74 20.14
CA ARG A 61 -5.78 -7.57 19.21
C ARG A 61 -4.94 -8.43 18.29
N LEU A 62 -3.69 -8.06 18.06
CA LEU A 62 -2.83 -8.66 17.02
C LEU A 62 -2.71 -10.18 17.14
N ASP A 63 -2.49 -10.73 18.33
CA ASP A 63 -2.33 -12.18 18.55
C ASP A 63 -3.62 -12.97 18.26
N ASN A 64 -4.78 -12.31 18.37
CA ASN A 64 -6.09 -12.94 18.15
C ASN A 64 -6.54 -12.91 16.68
N ILE A 65 -6.02 -11.98 15.87
CA ILE A 65 -6.47 -11.74 14.49
C ILE A 65 -5.41 -12.03 13.43
N CYS A 66 -4.13 -12.08 13.80
CA CYS A 66 -3.02 -12.26 12.87
C CYS A 66 -2.19 -13.48 13.24
N GLU A 67 -1.82 -14.27 12.23
CA GLU A 67 -0.71 -15.21 12.36
C GLU A 67 0.62 -14.42 12.28
N ILE A 68 1.27 -14.21 13.43
CA ILE A 68 2.52 -13.42 13.52
C ILE A 68 3.59 -13.81 12.47
N PRO A 69 3.83 -15.10 12.17
CA PRO A 69 4.78 -15.50 11.13
C PRO A 69 4.43 -14.94 9.74
N LEU A 70 3.15 -14.84 9.40
CA LEU A 70 2.70 -14.25 8.12
C LEU A 70 2.95 -12.74 8.09
N ALA A 71 2.64 -12.03 9.18
CA ALA A 71 2.90 -10.59 9.27
C ALA A 71 4.40 -10.26 9.16
N VAL A 72 5.27 -11.12 9.70
CA VAL A 72 6.73 -10.98 9.61
C VAL A 72 7.23 -11.28 8.19
N SER A 73 6.78 -12.37 7.57
CA SER A 73 7.22 -12.76 6.22
C SER A 73 6.68 -11.84 5.12
N ALA A 74 5.55 -11.18 5.36
CA ALA A 74 4.96 -10.18 4.47
C ALA A 74 5.84 -8.92 4.27
N CYS A 75 6.86 -8.69 5.10
CA CYS A 75 7.69 -7.49 5.02
C CYS A 75 8.93 -7.70 4.12
N PRO A 76 8.99 -7.12 2.89
CA PRO A 76 10.11 -7.37 2.00
C PRO A 76 11.42 -6.70 2.46
N THR A 77 11.37 -5.69 3.32
CA THR A 77 12.58 -5.07 3.90
C THR A 77 12.97 -5.65 5.26
N GLY A 78 12.23 -6.64 5.78
CA GLY A 78 12.51 -7.25 7.09
C GLY A 78 12.42 -6.25 8.26
N ALA A 79 11.52 -5.26 8.17
CA ALA A 79 11.31 -4.25 9.19
C ALA A 79 10.51 -4.77 10.40
N ILE A 80 9.76 -5.86 10.24
CA ILE A 80 8.88 -6.43 11.26
C ILE A 80 9.57 -7.61 11.95
N LYS A 81 9.54 -7.63 13.28
CA LYS A 81 10.09 -8.72 14.10
C LYS A 81 9.07 -9.19 15.13
N PRO A 82 9.03 -10.48 15.48
CA PRO A 82 8.26 -10.96 16.62
C PRO A 82 8.72 -10.26 17.91
N SER A 83 7.77 -9.90 18.77
CA SER A 83 8.01 -9.30 20.07
C SER A 83 6.97 -9.80 21.08
N LYS A 84 7.20 -9.56 22.37
CA LYS A 84 6.20 -9.77 23.42
C LYS A 84 5.97 -8.44 24.13
N VAL A 85 4.72 -8.06 24.30
CA VAL A 85 4.32 -6.81 24.96
C VAL A 85 3.45 -7.16 26.17
N GLU A 86 3.56 -6.38 27.23
CA GLU A 86 2.73 -6.55 28.43
C GLU A 86 1.56 -5.58 28.39
N ILE A 87 0.34 -6.11 28.43
CA ILE A 87 -0.92 -5.35 28.44
C ILE A 87 -1.75 -5.90 29.58
N ASP A 88 -2.21 -5.04 30.48
CA ASP A 88 -3.04 -5.41 31.64
C ASP A 88 -2.46 -6.58 32.48
N GLY A 89 -1.13 -6.62 32.63
CA GLY A 89 -0.41 -7.66 33.37
C GLY A 89 -0.30 -9.01 32.65
N LYS A 90 -0.74 -9.11 31.39
CA LYS A 90 -0.60 -10.30 30.54
C LYS A 90 0.42 -10.07 29.44
N LYS A 91 1.33 -11.04 29.25
CA LYS A 91 2.28 -11.05 28.13
C LYS A 91 1.57 -11.57 26.88
N VAL A 92 1.36 -10.69 25.91
CA VAL A 92 0.79 -11.01 24.60
C VAL A 92 1.89 -11.09 23.55
N ASN A 93 1.74 -11.99 22.58
CA ASN A 93 2.64 -12.01 21.44
C ASN A 93 2.25 -10.86 20.49
N SER A 94 3.26 -10.16 19.98
CA SER A 94 3.04 -9.02 19.10
C SER A 94 4.22 -8.85 18.13
N VAL A 95 4.27 -7.71 17.45
CA VAL A 95 5.36 -7.36 16.53
C VAL A 95 5.98 -6.02 16.91
N ALA A 96 7.28 -5.89 16.64
CA ALA A 96 8.01 -4.64 16.68
C ALA A 96 8.35 -4.20 15.25
N VAL A 97 8.12 -2.92 14.93
CA VAL A 97 8.38 -2.36 13.61
C VAL A 97 9.59 -1.43 13.67
N ASN A 98 10.63 -1.72 12.89
CA ASN A 98 11.77 -0.83 12.73
C ASN A 98 11.44 0.24 11.67
N ALA A 99 11.15 1.46 12.13
CA ALA A 99 10.78 2.58 11.27
C ALA A 99 11.84 2.96 10.23
N SER A 100 13.15 2.77 10.51
CA SER A 100 14.21 3.12 9.55
C SER A 100 14.31 2.14 8.38
N ARG A 101 13.82 0.91 8.55
CA ARG A 101 13.73 -0.11 7.48
C ARG A 101 12.36 -0.14 6.81
N CYS A 102 11.36 0.52 7.39
CA CYS A 102 10.01 0.53 6.86
C CYS A 102 9.91 1.55 5.72
N MET A 103 9.42 1.06 4.59
CA MET A 103 9.14 1.74 3.32
C MET A 103 7.64 1.89 3.06
N TYR A 104 6.80 1.61 4.08
CA TYR A 104 5.36 1.91 4.07
C TYR A 104 4.54 1.21 2.97
N CYS A 105 4.97 0.02 2.53
CA CYS A 105 4.27 -0.75 1.49
C CYS A 105 2.85 -1.18 1.89
N GLY A 106 2.59 -1.38 3.19
CA GLY A 106 1.29 -1.80 3.72
C GLY A 106 0.99 -3.29 3.60
N THR A 107 1.90 -4.11 3.05
CA THR A 107 1.67 -5.56 2.86
C THR A 107 1.40 -6.30 4.16
N CYS A 108 1.98 -5.86 5.28
CA CYS A 108 1.70 -6.44 6.60
C CYS A 108 0.30 -6.17 7.15
N TYR A 109 -0.47 -5.27 6.52
CA TYR A 109 -1.87 -4.99 6.84
C TYR A 109 -2.84 -5.66 5.85
N THR A 110 -2.32 -6.25 4.76
CA THR A 110 -3.12 -7.05 3.82
C THR A 110 -3.46 -8.39 4.44
#